data_AF-A0A8T7ACJ2-F1
#
_entry.id   AF-A0A8T7ACJ2-F1
#
_cell.length_a   1.000
_cell.length_b   1.000
_cell.length_c   1.000
_cell.angle_alpha   90.00
_cell.angle_beta   90.00
_cell.angle_gamma   90.00
#
_symmetry.space_group_name_H-M   'P 1'
#
loop_
_entity.id
_entity.type
_entity.pdbx_description
1 polymer ?
#
loop_
_entity_poly.entity_id
_entity_poly.type
_entity_poly.pdbx_seq_one_letter_code
_entity_poly.pdbx_strand_id
1 'polypeptide(L)'
;AQVIDAALAAAENISGKASNDLRDTPVASRPQAERYSEWFGQYEAGRWDNVQAHFDSIYNAARNNTIKFYCNHQNCSPGVYAFVYANQPYNIYLCSVFFSAPLTGTDSKAGTIVHELSHFEVVAGTQDHVYGQAGARNLAISNPNAATNNADSHEYFAENTPFLSMPPPGSEPEPEPEPEPEPEPEPEPEKPNLIHMLYLLLLGN
;
A
#
# COMPACT_ATOMS: atom_id res chain seq x y z
N ALA A 1 18.76 20.88 16.97
CA ALA A 1 19.61 19.82 16.39
C ALA A 1 19.09 18.45 16.84
N GLN A 2 19.30 18.03 18.09
CA GLN A 2 18.99 16.67 18.56
C GLN A 2 17.59 16.11 18.22
N VAL A 3 16.52 16.92 18.31
CA VAL A 3 15.15 16.49 17.96
C VAL A 3 15.00 16.21 16.46
N ILE A 4 15.61 17.03 15.61
CA ILE A 4 15.54 16.90 14.15
C ILE A 4 16.39 15.72 13.70
N ASP A 5 17.58 15.54 14.30
CA ASP A 5 18.45 14.41 13.99
C ASP A 5 17.78 13.07 14.36
N ALA A 6 17.11 13.01 15.52
CA ALA A 6 16.33 11.84 15.92
C ALA A 6 15.14 11.59 14.98
N ALA A 7 14.45 12.65 14.54
CA ALA A 7 13.34 12.54 13.60
C ALA A 7 13.82 12.03 12.23
N LEU A 8 14.94 12.53 11.72
CA LEU A 8 15.51 12.07 10.46
C LEU A 8 15.97 10.61 10.55
N ALA A 9 16.62 10.19 11.63
CA ALA A 9 17.00 8.80 11.85
C ALA A 9 15.77 7.87 11.93
N ALA A 10 14.68 8.33 12.56
CA ALA A 10 13.43 7.59 12.59
C ALA A 10 12.75 7.53 11.20
N ALA A 11 12.78 8.63 10.44
CA ALA A 11 12.27 8.70 9.07
C ALA A 11 13.03 7.74 8.13
N GLU A 12 14.36 7.69 8.23
CA GLU A 12 15.21 6.72 7.54
C GLU A 12 14.77 5.28 7.86
N ASN A 13 14.52 4.98 9.13
CA ASN A 13 14.13 3.63 9.56
C ASN A 13 12.74 3.23 9.01
N ILE A 14 11.72 4.08 9.16
CA ILE A 14 10.36 3.73 8.72
C ILE A 14 10.24 3.65 7.19
N SER A 15 10.95 4.51 6.45
CA SER A 15 11.00 4.45 4.98
C SER A 15 11.79 3.25 4.47
N GLY A 16 12.92 2.93 5.10
CA GLY A 16 13.69 1.72 4.79
C GLY A 16 12.89 0.44 5.08
N LYS A 17 12.14 0.39 6.19
CA LYS A 17 11.24 -0.73 6.47
C LYS A 17 10.13 -0.84 5.43
N ALA A 18 9.50 0.28 5.05
CA ALA A 18 8.48 0.32 4.00
C ALA A 18 9.00 -0.21 2.65
N SER A 19 10.18 0.25 2.22
CA SER A 19 10.87 -0.24 1.00
C SER A 19 11.15 -1.75 1.07
N ASN A 20 11.66 -2.25 2.20
CA ASN A 20 11.93 -3.68 2.38
C ASN A 20 10.64 -4.51 2.37
N ASP A 21 9.61 -4.09 3.10
CA ASP A 21 8.34 -4.82 3.16
C ASP A 21 7.71 -4.97 1.76
N LEU A 22 7.76 -3.92 0.93
CA LEU A 22 7.28 -3.95 -0.46
C LEU A 22 8.14 -4.89 -1.35
N ARG A 23 9.45 -4.88 -1.15
CA ARG A 23 10.38 -5.65 -1.97
C ARG A 23 10.32 -7.14 -1.66
N ASP A 24 10.19 -7.45 -0.38
CA ASP A 24 10.26 -8.81 0.16
C ASP A 24 8.90 -9.53 0.10
N THR A 25 7.79 -8.81 -0.12
CA THR A 25 6.46 -9.42 -0.33
C THR A 25 6.44 -10.18 -1.67
N PRO A 26 6.22 -11.52 -1.65
CA PRO A 26 6.16 -12.32 -2.88
C PRO A 26 5.07 -11.82 -3.82
N VAL A 27 5.33 -11.83 -5.13
CA VAL A 27 4.39 -11.32 -6.15
C VAL A 27 3.00 -11.96 -6.02
N ALA A 28 2.93 -13.27 -5.81
CA ALA A 28 1.68 -14.00 -5.63
C ALA A 28 0.88 -13.58 -4.38
N SER A 29 1.55 -13.00 -3.38
CA SER A 29 0.96 -12.61 -2.10
C SER A 29 0.61 -11.12 -2.03
N ARG A 30 1.06 -10.29 -2.99
CA ARG A 30 0.81 -8.84 -3.00
C ARG A 30 -0.69 -8.46 -2.96
N PRO A 31 -1.63 -9.21 -3.56
CA PRO A 31 -3.06 -8.93 -3.40
C PRO A 31 -3.59 -9.03 -1.97
N GLN A 32 -2.89 -9.74 -1.07
CA GLN A 32 -3.26 -9.90 0.34
C GLN A 32 -2.57 -8.88 1.28
N ALA A 33 -1.83 -7.92 0.72
CA ALA A 33 -1.10 -6.92 1.49
C ALA A 33 -2.03 -5.82 2.07
N GLU A 34 -2.61 -6.08 3.25
CA GLU A 34 -3.54 -5.17 3.94
C GLU A 34 -2.99 -3.74 4.08
N ARG A 35 -1.74 -3.60 4.54
CA ARG A 35 -1.10 -2.28 4.69
C ARG A 35 -0.98 -1.56 3.36
N TYR A 36 -0.68 -2.26 2.26
CA TYR A 36 -0.63 -1.65 0.94
C TYR A 36 -2.02 -1.19 0.49
N SER A 37 -3.01 -2.08 0.62
CA SER A 37 -4.38 -1.80 0.18
C SER A 37 -5.05 -0.66 0.95
N GLU A 38 -4.71 -0.48 2.22
CA GLU A 38 -5.20 0.62 3.04
C GLU A 38 -4.84 2.00 2.47
N TRP A 39 -3.59 2.16 2.00
CA TRP A 39 -3.04 3.48 1.66
C TRP A 39 -2.93 3.74 0.16
N PHE A 40 -2.90 2.69 -0.66
CA PHE A 40 -2.70 2.77 -2.10
C PHE A 40 -3.79 2.04 -2.92
N GLY A 41 -4.72 1.36 -2.26
CA GLY A 41 -5.84 0.67 -2.88
C GLY A 41 -5.51 -0.74 -3.37
N GLN A 42 -6.46 -1.35 -4.08
CA GLN A 42 -6.32 -2.71 -4.59
C GLN A 42 -5.02 -2.89 -5.39
N TYR A 43 -4.37 -4.03 -5.20
CA TYR A 43 -3.10 -4.36 -5.86
C TYR A 43 -3.23 -4.25 -7.38
N GLU A 44 -2.23 -3.61 -7.98
CA GLU A 44 -1.96 -3.64 -9.41
C GLU A 44 -0.44 -3.52 -9.56
N ALA A 45 0.14 -4.29 -10.48
CA ALA A 45 1.60 -4.45 -10.56
C ALA A 45 2.32 -3.12 -10.81
N GLY A 46 1.84 -2.30 -11.75
CA GLY A 46 2.43 -1.00 -12.06
C GLY A 46 2.38 -0.02 -10.88
N ARG A 47 1.24 0.05 -10.18
CA ARG A 47 1.11 0.86 -8.95
C ARG A 47 2.02 0.37 -7.83
N TRP A 48 2.17 -0.94 -7.67
CA TRP A 48 3.08 -1.50 -6.67
C TRP A 48 4.53 -1.11 -6.97
N ASP A 49 4.97 -1.31 -8.22
CA ASP A 49 6.33 -1.00 -8.65
C ASP A 49 6.61 0.50 -8.54
N ASN A 50 5.61 1.36 -8.79
CA ASN A 50 5.73 2.80 -8.59
C ASN A 50 5.94 3.16 -7.10
N VAL A 51 5.13 2.61 -6.20
CA VAL A 51 5.26 2.84 -4.75
C VAL A 51 6.58 2.29 -4.21
N GLN A 52 7.05 1.13 -4.71
CA GLN A 52 8.38 0.60 -4.40
C GLN A 52 9.46 1.61 -4.78
N ALA A 53 9.44 2.12 -6.01
CA ALA A 53 10.41 3.10 -6.50
C ALA A 53 10.38 4.39 -5.66
N HIS A 54 9.19 4.85 -5.25
CA HIS A 54 9.05 5.99 -4.34
C HIS A 54 9.74 5.73 -3.00
N PHE A 55 9.47 4.60 -2.35
CA PHE A 55 10.09 4.30 -1.05
C PHE A 55 11.59 4.05 -1.13
N ASP A 56 12.09 3.47 -2.22
CA ASP A 56 13.53 3.34 -2.47
C ASP A 56 14.19 4.73 -2.54
N SER A 57 13.57 5.66 -3.25
CA SER A 57 14.04 7.04 -3.38
C SER A 57 13.93 7.82 -2.07
N ILE A 58 12.83 7.70 -1.33
CA ILE A 58 12.63 8.36 -0.02
C ILE A 58 13.68 7.86 0.99
N TYR A 59 13.87 6.54 1.07
CA TYR A 59 14.87 5.93 1.94
C TYR A 59 16.28 6.39 1.57
N ASN A 60 16.61 6.39 0.27
CA ASN A 60 17.90 6.90 -0.22
C ASN A 60 18.09 8.39 0.08
N ALA A 61 17.03 9.21 -0.02
CA ALA A 61 17.07 10.62 0.33
C ALA A 61 17.37 10.82 1.83
N ALA A 62 16.67 10.10 2.70
CA ALA A 62 16.87 10.16 4.15
C ALA A 62 18.27 9.70 4.58
N ARG A 63 18.82 8.66 3.94
CA ARG A 63 20.09 8.02 4.33
C ARG A 63 21.34 8.67 3.73
N ASN A 64 21.29 9.02 2.45
CA ASN A 64 22.51 9.32 1.67
C ASN A 64 22.63 10.78 1.25
N ASN A 65 21.58 11.59 1.42
CA ASN A 65 21.60 13.00 1.04
C ASN A 65 21.70 13.92 2.27
N THR A 66 22.25 15.11 2.07
CA THR A 66 22.26 16.15 3.11
C THR A 66 20.96 16.93 3.06
N ILE A 67 20.07 16.67 4.01
CA ILE A 67 18.81 17.40 4.17
C ILE A 67 19.05 18.66 4.98
N LYS A 68 18.57 19.80 4.48
CA LYS A 68 18.65 21.09 5.19
C LYS A 68 17.30 21.39 5.82
N PHE A 69 17.30 21.58 7.13
CA PHE A 69 16.11 21.95 7.89
C PHE A 69 16.12 23.44 8.23
N TYR A 70 15.05 24.12 7.87
CA TYR A 70 14.80 25.51 8.20
C TYR A 70 13.70 25.59 9.25
N CYS A 71 13.87 26.46 10.25
CA CYS A 71 12.89 26.65 11.32
C CYS A 71 12.41 28.11 11.30
N ASN A 72 11.20 28.38 11.78
CA ASN A 72 10.63 29.73 11.91
C ASN A 72 10.48 30.48 10.56
N HIS A 73 10.11 29.78 9.49
CA HIS A 73 9.88 30.41 8.19
C HIS A 73 8.57 31.19 8.17
N GLN A 74 8.50 32.30 7.41
CA GLN A 74 7.32 33.16 7.32
C GLN A 74 6.05 32.48 6.79
N ASN A 75 6.21 31.39 6.03
CA ASN A 75 5.09 30.61 5.49
C ASN A 75 4.54 29.59 6.50
N CYS A 76 5.17 29.44 7.67
CA CYS A 76 4.61 28.63 8.73
C CYS A 76 3.37 29.31 9.30
N SER A 77 2.21 28.68 9.08
CA SER A 77 0.92 29.08 9.63
C SER A 77 0.51 28.13 10.76
N PRO A 78 -0.40 28.53 11.69
CA PRO A 78 -0.95 27.63 12.69
C PRO A 78 -1.56 26.38 12.03
N GLY A 79 -1.24 25.20 12.56
CA GLY A 79 -1.71 23.91 12.03
C GLY A 79 -0.79 23.24 11.01
N VAL A 80 0.28 23.92 10.55
CA VAL A 80 1.22 23.36 9.57
C VAL A 80 2.34 22.58 10.28
N TYR A 81 2.64 21.37 9.81
CA TYR A 81 3.75 20.55 10.27
C TYR A 81 5.05 21.00 9.62
N ALA A 82 5.11 20.94 8.29
CA ALA A 82 6.22 21.39 7.48
C ALA A 82 5.72 21.77 6.08
N PHE A 83 6.65 22.18 5.22
CA PHE A 83 6.44 22.26 3.77
C PHE A 83 7.80 22.19 3.05
N VAL A 84 7.76 21.94 1.74
CA VAL A 84 8.90 22.02 0.83
C VAL A 84 8.56 22.81 -0.44
N TYR A 85 9.58 23.10 -1.23
CA TYR A 85 9.42 23.43 -2.65
C TYR A 85 9.93 22.25 -3.46
N ALA A 86 9.05 21.58 -4.22
CA ALA A 86 9.34 20.31 -4.90
C ALA A 86 10.56 20.35 -5.83
N ASN A 87 10.84 21.52 -6.43
CA ASN A 87 11.98 21.76 -7.31
C ASN A 87 13.25 22.29 -6.60
N GLN A 88 13.28 22.31 -5.27
CA GLN A 88 14.43 22.74 -4.45
C GLN A 88 14.89 21.68 -3.45
N PRO A 89 15.26 20.46 -3.91
CA PRO A 89 15.75 19.41 -3.02
C PRO A 89 17.08 19.81 -2.33
N TYR A 90 17.36 19.47 -1.08
CA TYR A 90 16.52 18.80 -0.07
C TYR A 90 16.24 19.75 1.10
N ASN A 91 15.51 20.84 0.84
CA ASN A 91 15.23 21.88 1.83
C ASN A 91 13.84 21.67 2.45
N ILE A 92 13.78 21.33 3.74
CA ILE A 92 12.53 21.11 4.49
C ILE A 92 12.34 22.25 5.49
N TYR A 93 11.15 22.86 5.49
CA TYR A 93 10.81 23.99 6.35
C TYR A 93 9.86 23.53 7.46
N LEU A 94 10.39 23.39 8.66
CA LEU A 94 9.67 22.86 9.83
C LEU A 94 8.89 23.98 10.55
N CYS A 95 7.63 23.70 10.85
CA CYS A 95 6.71 24.60 11.52
C CYS A 95 6.35 24.12 12.93
N SER A 96 5.49 24.86 13.64
CA SER A 96 5.26 24.65 15.08
C SER A 96 4.64 23.29 15.42
N VAL A 97 3.81 22.72 14.53
CA VAL A 97 3.15 21.44 14.80
C VAL A 97 4.14 20.28 14.77
N PHE A 98 5.13 20.30 13.86
CA PHE A 98 6.22 19.30 13.84
C PHE A 98 6.90 19.18 15.20
N PHE A 99 7.21 20.31 15.86
CA PHE A 99 7.88 20.27 17.16
C PHE A 99 6.99 19.70 18.28
N SER A 100 5.67 19.78 18.13
CA SER A 100 4.69 19.24 19.09
C SER A 100 4.31 17.78 18.84
N ALA A 101 4.52 17.26 17.63
CA ALA A 101 4.22 15.88 17.23
C ALA A 101 5.03 14.83 18.02
N PRO A 102 4.59 13.56 18.10
CA PRO A 102 5.44 12.49 18.63
C PRO A 102 6.64 12.23 17.69
N LEU A 103 7.68 11.55 18.17
CA LEU A 103 8.82 11.18 17.32
C LEU A 103 8.42 10.21 16.21
N THR A 104 7.63 9.20 16.58
CA THR A 104 7.07 8.13 15.72
C THR A 104 5.61 7.89 16.13
N GLY A 105 4.86 7.18 15.31
CA GLY A 105 3.41 6.97 15.48
C GLY A 105 2.65 7.67 14.38
N THR A 106 1.36 7.92 14.55
CA THR A 106 0.54 8.68 13.59
C THR A 106 0.89 10.17 13.61
N ASP A 107 0.97 10.79 12.43
CA ASP A 107 1.26 12.22 12.22
C ASP A 107 2.51 12.67 13.01
N SER A 108 3.57 11.87 12.87
CA SER A 108 4.78 11.97 13.67
C SER A 108 5.85 12.83 13.00
N LYS A 109 6.86 13.24 13.76
CA LYS A 109 8.05 13.92 13.20
C LYS A 109 8.71 13.08 12.10
N ALA A 110 8.79 11.76 12.29
CA ALA A 110 9.35 10.84 11.29
C ALA A 110 8.46 10.77 10.04
N GLY A 111 7.15 10.62 10.23
CA GLY A 111 6.15 10.62 9.14
C GLY A 111 6.17 11.91 8.33
N THR A 112 6.20 13.06 9.01
CA THR A 112 6.33 14.37 8.35
C THR A 112 7.58 14.43 7.47
N ILE A 113 8.72 13.92 7.91
CA ILE A 113 9.93 13.93 7.06
C ILE A 113 9.75 13.02 5.83
N VAL A 114 9.11 11.84 5.99
CA VAL A 114 8.78 10.96 4.86
C VAL A 114 7.84 11.66 3.87
N HIS A 115 6.79 12.32 4.37
CA HIS A 115 5.85 13.13 3.61
C HIS A 115 6.60 14.18 2.77
N GLU A 116 7.37 15.04 3.43
CA GLU A 116 8.06 16.15 2.77
C GLU A 116 9.14 15.68 1.79
N LEU A 117 9.84 14.58 2.08
CA LEU A 117 10.79 14.00 1.14
C LEU A 117 10.09 13.50 -0.14
N SER A 118 8.88 12.96 -0.02
CA SER A 118 8.13 12.41 -1.17
C SER A 118 7.75 13.49 -2.18
N HIS A 119 7.57 14.74 -1.76
CA HIS A 119 7.21 15.85 -2.64
C HIS A 119 8.31 16.25 -3.63
N PHE A 120 9.59 16.03 -3.33
CA PHE A 120 10.66 16.45 -4.22
C PHE A 120 10.56 15.72 -5.57
N GLU A 121 10.65 16.46 -6.68
CA GLU A 121 10.52 15.92 -8.04
C GLU A 121 11.57 14.84 -8.34
N VAL A 122 12.75 14.96 -7.72
CA VAL A 122 13.86 14.00 -7.83
C VAL A 122 13.70 12.76 -6.94
N VAL A 123 12.66 12.71 -6.11
CA VAL A 123 12.38 11.61 -5.17
C VAL A 123 11.14 10.83 -5.63
N ALA A 124 9.96 11.44 -5.55
CA ALA A 124 8.69 10.83 -5.95
C ALA A 124 7.69 11.83 -6.56
N GLY A 125 7.89 13.14 -6.36
CA GLY A 125 7.02 14.17 -6.94
C GLY A 125 5.56 14.09 -6.50
N THR A 126 5.30 13.54 -5.31
CA THR A 126 3.95 13.39 -4.75
C THR A 126 3.28 14.76 -4.57
N GLN A 127 1.96 14.76 -4.51
CA GLN A 127 1.14 15.94 -4.29
C GLN A 127 0.31 15.77 -3.01
N ASP A 128 -0.31 16.87 -2.56
CA ASP A 128 -1.29 16.85 -1.47
C ASP A 128 -2.72 16.78 -2.02
N HIS A 129 -3.13 15.59 -2.49
CA HIS A 129 -4.49 15.40 -2.99
C HIS A 129 -5.51 15.46 -1.85
N VAL A 130 -5.16 14.88 -0.70
CA VAL A 130 -5.97 14.83 0.52
C VAL A 130 -5.08 14.82 1.75
N TYR A 131 -5.63 15.25 2.88
CA TYR A 131 -4.96 15.23 4.18
C TYR A 131 -5.68 14.32 5.18
N GLY A 132 -4.93 13.75 6.11
CA GLY A 132 -5.41 12.91 7.20
C GLY A 132 -5.66 11.47 6.78
N GLN A 133 -5.48 10.52 7.71
CA GLN A 133 -5.67 9.09 7.43
C GLN A 133 -7.04 8.76 6.81
N ALA A 134 -8.12 9.41 7.26
CA ALA A 134 -9.46 9.19 6.70
C ALA A 134 -9.55 9.62 5.23
N GLY A 135 -8.91 10.75 4.87
CA GLY A 135 -8.80 11.21 3.50
C GLY A 135 -8.00 10.25 2.64
N ALA A 136 -6.81 9.84 3.13
CA ALA A 136 -5.93 8.92 2.44
C ALA A 136 -6.58 7.54 2.18
N ARG A 137 -7.27 6.96 3.17
CA ARG A 137 -8.06 5.72 3.00
C ARG A 137 -9.15 5.86 1.93
N ASN A 138 -9.91 6.96 1.98
CA ASN A 138 -10.95 7.21 0.98
C ASN A 138 -10.36 7.42 -0.41
N LEU A 139 -9.20 8.05 -0.52
CA LEU A 139 -8.49 8.23 -1.79
C LEU A 139 -8.00 6.89 -2.34
N ALA A 140 -7.46 6.00 -1.48
CA ALA A 140 -7.07 4.65 -1.85
C ALA A 140 -8.22 3.83 -2.43
N ILE A 141 -9.44 3.99 -1.90
CA ILE A 141 -10.65 3.32 -2.40
C ILE A 141 -11.14 3.95 -3.71
N SER A 142 -11.22 5.28 -3.75
CA SER A 142 -11.90 6.01 -4.84
C SER A 142 -11.01 6.28 -6.06
N ASN A 143 -9.70 6.45 -5.85
CA ASN A 143 -8.74 6.79 -6.89
C ASN A 143 -7.32 6.31 -6.49
N PRO A 144 -7.01 5.01 -6.65
CA PRO A 144 -5.70 4.44 -6.35
C PRO A 144 -4.53 5.17 -7.01
N ASN A 145 -4.71 5.69 -8.23
CA ASN A 145 -3.66 6.44 -8.93
C ASN A 145 -3.30 7.74 -8.18
N ALA A 146 -4.31 8.47 -7.70
CA ALA A 146 -4.07 9.65 -6.86
C ALA A 146 -3.49 9.26 -5.49
N ALA A 147 -3.92 8.14 -4.90
CA ALA A 147 -3.38 7.65 -3.64
C ALA A 147 -1.89 7.31 -3.74
N THR A 148 -1.45 6.66 -4.82
CA THR A 148 -0.02 6.43 -5.09
C THR A 148 0.78 7.70 -5.43
N ASN A 149 0.10 8.83 -5.58
CA ASN A 149 0.70 10.14 -5.81
C ASN A 149 0.37 11.13 -4.67
N ASN A 150 -0.09 10.64 -3.51
CA ASN A 150 -0.45 11.45 -2.35
C ASN A 150 0.64 11.33 -1.26
N ALA A 151 1.16 12.45 -0.77
CA ALA A 151 2.24 12.45 0.22
C ALA A 151 1.80 11.79 1.55
N ASP A 152 0.61 12.12 2.05
CA ASP A 152 0.02 11.50 3.25
C ASP A 152 -0.14 9.97 3.12
N SER A 153 -0.44 9.45 1.93
CA SER A 153 -0.51 7.99 1.73
C SER A 153 0.86 7.32 1.96
N HIS A 154 1.95 7.98 1.59
CA HIS A 154 3.31 7.49 1.84
C HIS A 154 3.70 7.64 3.31
N GLU A 155 3.35 8.75 3.94
CA GLU A 155 3.51 8.95 5.38
C GLU A 155 2.85 7.82 6.15
N TYR A 156 1.55 7.61 5.95
CA TYR A 156 0.80 6.62 6.72
C TYR A 156 1.19 5.18 6.41
N PHE A 157 1.56 4.89 5.15
CA PHE A 157 2.17 3.61 4.84
C PHE A 157 3.45 3.43 5.65
N ALA A 158 4.37 4.39 5.68
CA ALA A 158 5.63 4.29 6.43
C ALA A 158 5.41 4.18 7.95
N GLU A 159 4.54 5.02 8.52
CA GLU A 159 4.26 5.07 9.96
C GLU A 159 3.62 3.79 10.49
N ASN A 160 2.76 3.14 9.69
CA ASN A 160 2.05 1.91 10.02
C ASN A 160 1.45 1.89 11.44
N THR A 161 0.74 2.97 11.79
CA THR A 161 0.12 3.16 13.10
C THR A 161 -1.38 3.48 12.93
N PRO A 162 -2.30 2.57 13.29
CA PRO A 162 -2.05 1.23 13.86
C PRO A 162 -1.37 0.28 12.87
N PHE A 163 -0.76 -0.78 13.39
CA PHE A 163 -0.07 -1.78 12.58
C PHE A 163 -1.03 -2.52 11.65
N LEU A 164 -0.70 -2.53 10.36
CA LEU A 164 -1.29 -3.37 9.33
C LEU A 164 -0.25 -4.34 8.78
N SER A 165 -0.72 -5.52 8.41
CA SER A 165 0.16 -6.63 8.01
C SER A 165 0.61 -6.53 6.56
N MET A 166 1.77 -7.13 6.28
CA MET A 166 2.28 -7.43 4.93
C MET A 166 2.62 -8.92 4.92
N PRO A 167 2.36 -9.65 3.83
CA PRO A 167 2.70 -11.07 3.74
C PRO A 167 4.20 -11.30 3.89
N PRO A 168 4.63 -12.25 4.73
CA PRO A 168 6.05 -12.54 4.88
C PRO A 168 6.62 -13.25 3.63
N PRO A 169 7.95 -13.24 3.45
CA PRO A 169 8.60 -14.06 2.45
C PRO A 169 8.24 -15.55 2.66
N GLY A 170 7.78 -16.22 1.61
CA GLY A 170 7.44 -17.66 1.66
C GLY A 170 6.00 -17.99 2.07
N SER A 171 5.13 -17.00 2.29
CA SER A 171 3.68 -17.22 2.32
C SER A 171 3.14 -17.32 0.89
N GLU A 172 3.52 -18.35 0.15
CA GLU A 172 2.84 -18.65 -1.12
C GLU A 172 1.36 -18.93 -0.80
N PRO A 173 0.41 -18.34 -1.54
CA PRO A 173 -0.99 -18.72 -1.41
C PRO A 173 -1.10 -20.23 -1.68
N GLU A 174 -1.77 -20.97 -0.79
CA GLU A 174 -2.08 -22.37 -1.06
C GLU A 174 -2.78 -22.46 -2.43
N PRO A 175 -2.44 -23.47 -3.26
CA PRO A 175 -3.11 -23.64 -4.54
C PRO A 175 -4.62 -23.77 -4.29
N GLU A 176 -5.42 -23.06 -5.10
CA GLU A 176 -6.88 -23.23 -5.04
C GLU A 176 -7.22 -24.72 -5.16
N PRO A 177 -8.18 -25.24 -4.36
CA PRO A 177 -8.61 -26.62 -4.50
C PRO A 177 -9.04 -26.87 -5.94
N GLU A 178 -8.55 -27.95 -6.55
CA GLU A 178 -8.94 -28.33 -7.91
C GLU A 178 -10.48 -28.40 -8.01
N PRO A 179 -11.08 -27.92 -9.12
CA PRO A 179 -12.51 -28.03 -9.31
C PRO A 179 -12.94 -29.49 -9.15
N GLU A 180 -14.00 -29.72 -8.38
CA GLU A 180 -14.53 -31.08 -8.21
C GLU A 180 -14.81 -31.70 -9.59
N PRO A 181 -14.51 -33.00 -9.79
CA PRO A 181 -14.80 -33.67 -11.04
C PRO A 181 -16.30 -33.52 -11.37
N GLU A 182 -16.60 -33.19 -12.63
CA GLU A 182 -17.99 -33.09 -13.08
C GLU A 182 -18.74 -34.39 -12.74
N PRO A 183 -20.00 -34.30 -12.27
CA PRO A 183 -20.79 -35.49 -11.99
C PRO A 183 -20.88 -36.36 -13.25
N GLU A 184 -20.67 -37.68 -13.08
CA GLU A 184 -20.80 -38.62 -14.19
C GLU A 184 -22.18 -38.48 -14.85
N PRO A 185 -22.26 -38.57 -16.19
CA PRO A 185 -23.53 -38.50 -16.88
C PRO A 185 -24.46 -39.60 -16.35
N GLU A 186 -25.71 -39.22 -16.02
CA GLU A 186 -26.71 -40.20 -15.60
C GLU A 186 -26.83 -41.32 -16.64
N PRO A 187 -26.98 -42.59 -16.21
CA PRO A 187 -27.16 -43.70 -17.12
C PRO A 187 -28.36 -43.43 -18.03
N GLU A 188 -28.16 -43.54 -19.36
CA GLU A 188 -29.26 -43.41 -20.31
C GLU A 188 -30.39 -44.38 -19.92
N PRO A 189 -31.66 -43.93 -19.95
CA PRO A 189 -32.78 -44.80 -19.69
C PRO A 189 -32.73 -45.98 -20.68
N GLU A 190 -32.67 -47.20 -20.14
CA GLU A 190 -32.69 -48.42 -20.95
C GLU A 190 -33.91 -48.38 -21.87
N LYS A 191 -33.65 -48.28 -23.19
CA LYS A 191 -34.72 -48.33 -24.18
C LYS A 191 -35.39 -49.71 -24.05
N PRO A 192 -36.71 -49.78 -23.85
CA PRO A 192 -37.40 -51.06 -23.72
C PRO A 192 -37.12 -51.89 -24.97
N ASN A 193 -36.53 -53.07 -24.76
CA ASN A 193 -36.29 -54.02 -25.83
C ASN A 193 -37.63 -54.38 -26.48
N LEU A 194 -37.71 -54.23 -27.81
CA LEU A 194 -38.92 -54.49 -28.60
C LEU A 194 -39.45 -55.93 -28.40
N ILE A 195 -38.57 -56.86 -28.02
CA ILE A 195 -38.92 -58.24 -27.66
C ILE A 195 -39.75 -58.30 -26.36
N HIS A 196 -39.46 -57.43 -25.38
CA HIS A 196 -40.18 -57.38 -24.11
C HIS A 196 -41.59 -56.77 -24.27
N MET A 197 -41.77 -55.82 -25.20
CA MET A 197 -43.09 -55.28 -25.53
C MET A 197 -43.96 -56.25 -26.34
N LEU A 198 -43.37 -57.11 -27.18
CA LEU A 198 -44.12 -58.17 -27.88
C LEU A 198 -44.61 -59.27 -26.93
N TYR A 199 -43.83 -59.61 -25.88
CA TYR A 199 -44.21 -60.64 -24.92
C TYR A 199 -45.43 -60.22 -24.07
N LEU A 200 -45.54 -58.94 -23.73
CA LEU A 200 -46.67 -58.39 -22.97
C LEU A 200 -47.97 -58.29 -23.80
N LEU A 201 -47.88 -58.20 -25.13
CA LEU A 201 -49.05 -58.19 -26.02
C LEU A 201 -49.60 -59.60 -26.33
N LEU A 202 -48.80 -60.65 -26.15
CA LEU A 202 -49.19 -62.03 -26.47
C LEU A 202 -49.75 -62.82 -25.27
N LEU A 203 -49.57 -62.33 -24.04
CA LEU A 203 -50.07 -62.98 -22.81
C LEU A 203 -51.23 -62.23 -22.13
N GLY A 204 -51.73 -61.17 -22.76
CA GLY A 204 -52.94 -60.46 -22.32
C GLY A 204 -54.23 -61.07 -22.86
N ASN A 205 -54.59 -62.27 -22.38
CA ASN A 205 -55.98 -62.76 -22.25
C ASN A 205 -56.02 -64.05 -21.42
#